data_AF-A0A9E2A6Y3-F1
#
_entry.id   AF-A0A9E2A6Y3-F1
#
_cell.length_a   1.000
_cell.length_b   1.000
_cell.length_c   1.000
_cell.angle_alpha   90.00
_cell.angle_beta   90.00
_cell.angle_gamma   90.00
#
_symmetry.space_group_name_H-M   'P 1'
#
loop_
_entity.id
_entity.type
_entity.pdbx_description
1 polymer ?
#
loop_
_entity_poly.entity_id
_entity_poly.type
_entity_poly.pdbx_seq_one_letter_code
_entity_poly.pdbx_strand_id
1 'polypeptide(L)'
;GGMMDRVKEVVPDAKLVYNNSPSFNWTLNFRQQVFDAWAKEGKDVSAYDRGHLMDVKYDETELAALADEKIRTFQADAAREAGIFHHLITLPTYHTAALSTDNLSKRYFGEEGMLGYVLNVQREEIRQGIACVKHQNMSGSDIGDDHKEYFSGDRALKAAGEDNTMNQFG
;
A
#
# COMPACT_ATOMS: atom_id res chain seq x y z
N GLY A 1 24.27 -9.04 -6.24
CA GLY A 1 24.89 -9.38 -7.53
C GLY A 1 24.86 -10.87 -7.82
N GLY A 2 25.51 -11.70 -6.99
CA GLY A 2 26.02 -13.01 -7.43
C GLY A 2 25.11 -13.96 -8.24
N MET A 3 23.80 -14.04 -7.96
CA MET A 3 22.91 -14.87 -8.79
C MET A 3 22.65 -14.25 -10.17
N MET A 4 22.34 -12.95 -10.22
CA MET A 4 22.01 -12.29 -11.49
C MET A 4 23.24 -12.14 -12.37
N ASP A 5 24.41 -11.86 -11.78
CA ASP A 5 25.66 -11.73 -12.52
C ASP A 5 25.95 -13.03 -13.30
N ARG A 6 25.79 -14.19 -12.64
CA ARG A 6 25.92 -15.51 -13.26
C ARG A 6 24.86 -15.81 -14.33
N VAL A 7 23.65 -15.29 -14.20
CA VAL A 7 22.62 -15.41 -15.24
C VAL A 7 23.01 -14.57 -16.46
N LYS A 8 23.49 -13.34 -16.24
CA LYS A 8 23.90 -12.43 -17.32
C LYS A 8 25.14 -12.87 -18.07
N GLU A 9 26.03 -13.67 -17.46
CA GLU A 9 27.14 -14.32 -18.16
C GLU A 9 26.66 -15.21 -19.33
N VAL A 10 25.47 -15.82 -19.20
CA VAL A 10 24.88 -16.70 -20.23
C VAL A 10 23.83 -15.98 -21.07
N VAL A 11 23.01 -15.13 -20.43
CA VAL A 11 21.91 -14.39 -21.05
C VAL A 11 22.02 -12.90 -20.66
N PRO A 12 22.82 -12.09 -21.40
CA PRO A 12 23.17 -10.73 -20.99
C PRO A 12 21.99 -9.77 -20.82
N ASP A 13 20.89 -9.99 -21.54
CA ASP A 13 19.67 -9.18 -21.54
C ASP A 13 18.57 -9.75 -20.62
N ALA A 14 18.88 -10.76 -19.80
CA ALA A 14 17.95 -11.33 -18.84
C ALA A 14 17.36 -10.24 -17.92
N LYS A 15 16.06 -10.36 -17.68
CA LYS A 15 15.27 -9.49 -16.78
C LYS A 15 14.60 -10.34 -15.72
N LEU A 16 14.56 -9.86 -14.48
CA LEU A 16 13.91 -10.56 -13.38
C LEU A 16 12.58 -9.91 -13.00
N VAL A 17 11.66 -10.76 -12.57
CA VAL A 17 10.48 -10.37 -11.79
C VAL A 17 10.75 -10.76 -10.35
N TYR A 18 10.54 -9.85 -9.40
CA TYR A 18 10.79 -10.08 -7.98
C TYR A 18 9.53 -9.89 -7.13
N ASN A 19 9.23 -10.90 -6.33
CA ASN A 19 8.18 -10.83 -5.32
C ASN A 19 8.72 -10.18 -4.03
N ASN A 20 8.30 -8.95 -3.78
CA ASN A 20 8.49 -8.25 -2.51
C ASN A 20 7.48 -8.82 -1.49
N SER A 21 7.76 -10.01 -1.00
CA SER A 21 6.78 -10.84 -0.29
C SER A 21 6.24 -10.16 0.98
N PRO A 22 4.91 -10.13 1.19
CA PRO A 22 4.33 -9.67 2.45
C PRO A 22 4.58 -10.64 3.61
N SER A 23 5.03 -11.88 3.32
CA SER A 23 5.41 -12.86 4.34
C SER A 23 6.78 -12.59 4.98
N PHE A 24 7.55 -11.65 4.43
CA PHE A 24 8.80 -11.22 5.06
C PHE A 24 8.50 -10.19 6.15
N ASN A 25 9.14 -10.35 7.31
CA ASN A 25 9.22 -9.26 8.29
C ASN A 25 10.26 -8.25 7.80
N TRP A 26 9.83 -7.26 7.02
CA TRP A 26 10.70 -6.27 6.37
C TRP A 26 11.55 -5.51 7.38
N THR A 27 10.93 -4.91 8.40
CA THR A 27 11.63 -4.14 9.42
C THR A 27 12.70 -4.99 10.12
N LEU A 28 12.38 -6.20 10.57
CA LEU A 28 13.36 -7.07 11.24
C LEU A 28 14.52 -7.42 10.33
N ASN A 29 14.23 -7.82 9.08
CA ASN A 29 15.26 -8.20 8.12
C ASN A 29 16.22 -7.04 7.83
N PHE A 30 15.70 -5.83 7.60
CA PHE A 30 16.54 -4.68 7.29
C PHE A 30 17.28 -4.13 8.51
N ARG A 31 16.66 -4.12 9.70
CA ARG A 31 17.35 -3.77 10.95
C ARG A 31 18.48 -4.74 11.25
N GLN A 32 18.30 -6.05 11.03
CA GLN A 32 19.37 -7.04 11.17
C GLN A 32 20.50 -6.83 10.14
N GLN A 33 20.17 -6.53 8.88
CA GLN A 33 21.19 -6.22 7.86
C GLN A 33 22.01 -4.97 8.23
N VAL A 34 21.37 -3.92 8.76
CA VAL A 34 22.08 -2.73 9.23
C VAL A 34 22.95 -3.04 10.44
N PHE A 35 22.41 -3.76 11.43
CA PHE A 35 23.17 -4.20 12.60
C PHE A 35 24.42 -4.98 12.19
N ASP A 36 24.28 -5.98 11.32
CA ASP A 36 25.38 -6.84 10.88
C ASP A 36 26.42 -6.06 10.07
N ALA A 37 25.98 -5.10 9.24
CA ALA A 37 26.88 -4.22 8.50
C ALA A 37 27.69 -3.31 9.45
N TRP A 38 27.03 -2.69 10.42
CA TRP A 38 27.68 -1.83 11.42
C TRP A 38 28.67 -2.61 12.29
N ALA A 39 28.29 -3.79 12.76
CA ALA A 39 29.18 -4.67 13.51
C ALA A 39 30.43 -5.03 12.69
N LYS A 40 30.26 -5.32 11.40
CA LYS A 40 31.38 -5.61 10.48
C LYS A 40 32.26 -4.39 10.21
N GLU A 41 31.68 -3.20 10.16
CA GLU A 41 32.38 -1.92 10.00
C GLU A 41 33.05 -1.43 11.30
N GLY A 42 32.85 -2.12 12.43
CA GLY A 42 33.39 -1.76 13.73
C GLY A 42 32.67 -0.60 14.41
N LYS A 43 31.45 -0.26 13.98
CA LYS A 43 30.60 0.67 14.72
C LYS A 43 30.11 0.03 16.02
N ASP A 44 29.93 0.86 17.05
CA ASP A 44 29.38 0.39 18.33
C ASP A 44 27.90 0.02 18.17
N VAL A 45 27.59 -1.26 18.39
CA VAL A 45 26.24 -1.81 18.35
C VAL A 45 25.75 -2.29 19.72
N SER A 46 26.49 -2.00 20.79
CA SER A 46 26.21 -2.49 22.14
C SER A 46 24.85 -2.04 22.70
N ALA A 47 24.31 -0.93 22.21
CA ALA A 47 22.97 -0.44 22.55
C ALA A 47 21.83 -1.26 21.92
N TYR A 48 22.13 -2.11 20.94
CA TYR A 48 21.15 -2.87 20.18
C TYR A 48 21.20 -4.36 20.53
N ASP A 49 20.05 -4.93 20.87
CA ASP A 49 19.90 -6.37 20.95
C ASP A 49 19.43 -6.91 19.60
N ARG A 50 20.33 -7.63 18.91
CA ARG A 50 20.08 -8.23 17.58
C ARG A 50 18.83 -9.12 17.55
N GLY A 51 18.49 -9.78 18.66
CA GLY A 51 17.30 -10.64 18.78
C GLY A 51 15.99 -9.88 18.93
N HIS A 52 16.05 -8.61 19.35
CA HIS A 52 14.89 -7.78 19.71
C HIS A 52 14.82 -6.47 18.90
N LEU A 53 15.39 -6.44 17.69
CA LEU A 53 15.42 -5.24 16.84
C LEU A 53 14.03 -4.75 16.37
N MET A 54 12.95 -5.51 16.57
CA MET A 54 11.58 -5.08 16.29
C MET A 54 10.92 -4.26 17.42
N ASP A 55 11.60 -4.13 18.56
CA ASP A 55 11.06 -3.42 19.72
C ASP A 55 10.87 -1.92 19.41
N VAL A 56 9.75 -1.36 19.88
CA VAL A 56 9.35 0.05 19.70
C VAL A 56 10.41 1.02 20.20
N LYS A 57 11.17 0.62 21.22
CA LYS A 57 12.25 1.46 21.76
C LYS A 57 13.34 1.80 20.73
N TYR A 58 13.40 1.06 19.62
CA TYR A 58 14.36 1.30 18.54
C TYR A 58 13.82 2.18 17.41
N ASP A 59 12.54 2.54 17.39
CA ASP A 59 11.90 3.22 16.24
C ASP A 59 12.51 4.58 15.90
N GLU A 60 13.02 5.30 16.90
CA GLU A 60 13.64 6.62 16.72
C GLU A 60 15.18 6.56 16.60
N THR A 61 15.76 5.36 16.48
CA THR A 61 17.22 5.20 16.42
C THR A 61 17.79 5.37 15.02
N GLU A 62 19.09 5.71 14.93
CA GLU A 62 19.80 5.80 13.65
C GLU A 62 19.75 4.46 12.88
N LEU A 63 19.79 3.33 13.61
CA LEU A 63 19.68 2.00 13.00
C LEU A 63 18.32 1.82 12.32
N ALA A 64 17.23 2.24 12.97
CA ALA A 64 15.89 2.17 12.39
C ALA A 64 15.75 3.11 11.20
N ALA A 65 16.19 4.36 11.32
CA ALA A 65 16.15 5.33 10.22
C ALA A 65 16.91 4.83 8.98
N LEU A 66 18.08 4.23 9.15
CA LEU A 66 18.85 3.65 8.05
C LEU A 66 18.19 2.38 7.48
N ALA A 67 17.58 1.55 8.32
CA ALA A 67 16.83 0.38 7.86
C ALA A 67 15.63 0.79 7.00
N ASP A 68 14.88 1.81 7.43
CA ASP A 68 13.72 2.35 6.70
C ASP A 68 14.15 3.00 5.37
N GLU A 69 15.27 3.72 5.36
CA GLU A 69 15.83 4.26 4.11
C GLU A 69 16.18 3.13 3.13
N LYS A 70 16.76 2.03 3.61
CA LYS A 70 17.04 0.85 2.76
C LYS A 70 15.76 0.15 2.28
N ILE A 71 14.71 0.10 3.09
CA ILE A 71 13.40 -0.41 2.65
C ILE A 71 12.84 0.51 1.54
N ARG A 72 12.93 1.83 1.73
CA ARG A 72 12.46 2.85 0.77
C ARG A 72 13.18 2.74 -0.57
N THR A 73 14.50 2.53 -0.58
CA THR A 73 15.28 2.40 -1.82
C THR A 73 15.34 1.00 -2.39
N PHE A 74 14.84 -0.03 -1.67
CA PHE A 74 15.00 -1.44 -2.04
C PHE A 74 14.68 -1.72 -3.51
N GLN A 75 13.54 -1.25 -4.00
CA GLN A 75 13.13 -1.51 -5.39
C GLN A 75 14.07 -0.83 -6.40
N ALA A 76 14.42 0.43 -6.17
CA ALA A 76 15.31 1.19 -7.06
C ALA A 76 16.72 0.59 -7.09
N ASP A 77 17.25 0.20 -5.93
CA ASP A 77 18.56 -0.43 -5.81
C ASP A 77 18.54 -1.84 -6.42
N ALA A 78 17.50 -2.63 -6.17
CA ALA A 78 17.34 -3.95 -6.76
C ALA A 78 17.20 -3.92 -8.29
N ALA A 79 16.50 -2.92 -8.84
CA ALA A 79 16.43 -2.72 -10.28
C ALA A 79 17.80 -2.39 -10.89
N ARG A 80 18.54 -1.45 -10.26
CA ARG A 80 19.86 -1.00 -10.72
C ARG A 80 20.92 -2.09 -10.59
N GLU A 81 21.03 -2.70 -9.42
CA GLU A 81 22.14 -3.60 -9.06
C GLU A 81 21.87 -5.08 -9.38
N ALA A 82 20.59 -5.49 -9.44
CA ALA A 82 20.20 -6.89 -9.64
C ALA A 82 19.33 -7.11 -10.88
N GLY A 83 19.13 -6.10 -11.74
CA GLY A 83 18.40 -6.25 -13.01
C GLY A 83 16.94 -6.66 -12.85
N ILE A 84 16.33 -6.32 -11.70
CA ILE A 84 14.91 -6.57 -11.48
C ILE A 84 14.10 -5.56 -12.30
N PHE A 85 13.39 -6.07 -13.29
CA PHE A 85 12.59 -5.27 -14.20
C PHE A 85 11.19 -5.01 -13.65
N HIS A 86 10.62 -5.98 -12.92
CA HIS A 86 9.28 -5.87 -12.39
C HIS A 86 9.23 -6.25 -10.91
N HIS A 87 8.65 -5.36 -10.11
CA HIS A 87 8.41 -5.57 -8.69
C HIS A 87 6.91 -5.75 -8.46
N LEU A 88 6.56 -6.78 -7.69
CA LEU A 88 5.20 -6.98 -7.22
C LEU A 88 5.20 -7.32 -5.73
N ILE A 89 4.08 -7.07 -5.07
CA ILE A 89 3.73 -7.67 -3.77
C ILE A 89 2.63 -8.66 -4.12
N THR A 90 2.71 -9.92 -3.68
CA THR A 90 1.75 -10.95 -4.09
C THR A 90 0.33 -10.69 -3.59
N LEU A 91 0.16 -10.47 -2.29
CA LEU A 91 -1.16 -10.34 -1.64
C LEU A 91 -1.35 -9.02 -0.88
N PRO A 92 -0.99 -7.84 -1.44
CA PRO A 92 -1.11 -6.58 -0.72
C PRO A 92 -2.57 -6.26 -0.40
N THR A 93 -3.48 -6.53 -1.35
CA THR A 93 -4.92 -6.24 -1.22
C THR A 93 -5.63 -7.16 -0.23
N TYR A 94 -5.12 -8.37 0.01
CA TYR A 94 -5.62 -9.23 1.09
C TYR A 94 -5.42 -8.56 2.45
N HIS A 95 -4.21 -8.06 2.71
CA HIS A 95 -3.88 -7.41 3.97
C HIS A 95 -4.58 -6.05 4.13
N THR A 96 -4.63 -5.22 3.08
CA THR A 96 -5.28 -3.90 3.18
C THR A 96 -6.80 -4.00 3.32
N ALA A 97 -7.45 -4.98 2.70
CA ALA A 97 -8.88 -5.23 2.89
C ALA A 97 -9.18 -5.70 4.33
N ALA A 98 -8.40 -6.66 4.85
CA ALA A 98 -8.58 -7.15 6.22
C ALA A 98 -8.33 -6.06 7.27
N LEU A 99 -7.23 -5.31 7.15
CA LEU A 99 -6.86 -4.25 8.10
C LEU A 99 -7.88 -3.10 8.09
N SER A 100 -8.30 -2.64 6.91
CA SER A 100 -9.27 -1.54 6.81
C SER A 100 -10.63 -1.94 7.39
N THR A 101 -11.09 -3.17 7.15
CA THR A 101 -12.35 -3.71 7.70
C THR A 101 -12.30 -3.86 9.21
N ASP A 102 -11.20 -4.38 9.76
CA ASP A 102 -10.99 -4.51 11.21
C ASP A 102 -10.99 -3.14 11.91
N ASN A 103 -10.23 -2.18 11.39
CA ASN A 103 -10.18 -0.82 11.93
C ASN A 103 -11.54 -0.11 11.87
N LEU A 104 -12.27 -0.25 10.76
CA LEU A 104 -13.60 0.35 10.62
C LEU A 104 -14.58 -0.30 11.61
N SER A 105 -14.60 -1.63 11.70
CA SER A 105 -15.50 -2.37 12.59
C SER A 105 -15.26 -1.99 14.05
N LYS A 106 -14.00 -1.92 14.47
CA LYS A 106 -13.61 -1.51 15.84
C LYS A 106 -14.13 -0.11 16.20
N ARG A 107 -14.04 0.85 15.28
CA ARG A 107 -14.49 2.23 15.53
C ARG A 107 -16.02 2.34 15.46
N TYR A 108 -16.62 1.75 14.43
CA TYR A 108 -18.04 1.86 14.15
C TYR A 108 -18.91 1.18 15.22
N PHE A 109 -18.52 -0.01 15.67
CA PHE A 109 -19.22 -0.72 16.75
C PHE A 109 -18.64 -0.42 18.14
N GLY A 110 -17.57 0.37 18.20
CA GLY A 110 -17.02 0.94 19.43
C GLY A 110 -17.71 2.25 19.80
N GLU A 111 -16.99 3.11 20.54
CA GLU A 111 -17.53 4.37 21.05
C GLU A 111 -17.72 5.44 19.96
N GLU A 112 -17.02 5.34 18.83
CA GLU A 112 -17.06 6.37 17.78
C GLU A 112 -18.34 6.33 16.93
N GLY A 113 -18.98 5.16 16.77
CA GLY A 113 -20.19 5.03 15.95
C GLY A 113 -19.96 5.49 14.51
N MET A 114 -20.93 6.24 13.96
CA MET A 114 -20.82 6.83 12.61
C MET A 114 -19.59 7.72 12.42
N LEU A 115 -19.04 8.33 13.49
CA LEU A 115 -17.86 9.18 13.36
C LEU A 115 -16.64 8.38 12.90
N GLY A 116 -16.54 7.10 13.26
CA GLY A 116 -15.45 6.22 12.82
C GLY A 116 -15.38 6.08 11.30
N TYR A 117 -16.55 5.94 10.65
CA TYR A 117 -16.69 5.93 9.20
C TYR A 117 -16.42 7.31 8.59
N VAL A 118 -17.07 8.36 9.11
CA VAL A 118 -16.98 9.72 8.53
C VAL A 118 -15.54 10.25 8.59
N LEU A 119 -14.84 10.06 9.71
CA LEU A 119 -13.49 10.60 9.92
C LEU A 119 -12.44 9.91 9.05
N ASN A 120 -12.47 8.58 8.97
CA ASN A 120 -11.38 7.80 8.37
C ASN A 120 -11.66 7.31 6.94
N VAL A 121 -12.93 7.37 6.49
CA VAL A 121 -13.32 6.93 5.14
C VAL A 121 -13.87 8.11 4.35
N GLN A 122 -15.05 8.61 4.70
CA GLN A 122 -15.75 9.58 3.85
C GLN A 122 -14.98 10.90 3.68
N ARG A 123 -14.46 11.48 4.76
CA ARG A 123 -13.66 12.72 4.67
C ARG A 123 -12.37 12.52 3.89
N GLU A 124 -11.73 11.36 4.03
CA GLU A 124 -10.49 11.04 3.33
C GLU A 124 -10.73 10.83 1.84
N GLU A 125 -11.78 10.11 1.45
CA GLU A 125 -12.15 9.98 0.03
C GLU A 125 -12.44 11.34 -0.60
N ILE A 126 -13.18 12.22 0.09
CA ILE A 126 -13.47 13.57 -0.41
C ILE A 126 -12.18 14.40 -0.56
N ARG A 127 -11.32 14.43 0.46
CA ARG A 127 -10.08 15.24 0.46
C ARG A 127 -9.08 14.78 -0.59
N GLN A 128 -9.01 13.48 -0.84
CA GLN A 128 -8.08 12.88 -1.80
C GLN A 128 -8.69 12.79 -3.21
N GLY A 129 -9.96 13.18 -3.40
CA GLY A 129 -10.63 13.11 -4.70
C GLY A 129 -10.88 11.68 -5.18
N ILE A 130 -11.07 10.73 -4.26
CA ILE A 130 -11.33 9.32 -4.59
C ILE A 130 -12.76 9.19 -5.11
N ALA A 131 -12.89 8.73 -6.35
CA ALA A 131 -14.17 8.64 -7.05
C ALA A 131 -15.20 7.71 -6.36
N CYS A 132 -14.76 6.78 -5.52
CA CYS A 132 -15.61 5.88 -4.75
C CYS A 132 -16.63 6.60 -3.85
N VAL A 133 -16.37 7.84 -3.43
CA VAL A 133 -17.39 8.61 -2.68
C VAL A 133 -18.69 8.77 -3.49
N LYS A 134 -18.57 8.86 -4.82
CA LYS A 134 -19.67 8.81 -5.80
C LYS A 134 -19.88 7.37 -6.28
N HIS A 135 -20.12 6.45 -5.36
CA HIS A 135 -20.20 5.00 -5.63
C HIS A 135 -21.28 4.60 -6.65
N GLN A 136 -22.36 5.38 -6.81
CA GLN A 136 -23.37 5.13 -7.85
C GLN A 136 -22.76 5.33 -9.25
N ASN A 137 -22.06 6.44 -9.48
CA ASN A 137 -21.32 6.65 -10.74
C ASN A 137 -20.23 5.60 -10.93
N MET A 138 -19.46 5.26 -9.89
CA MET A 138 -18.43 4.22 -9.99
C MET A 138 -18.99 2.82 -10.30
N SER A 139 -20.27 2.57 -10.00
CA SER A 139 -20.97 1.33 -10.39
C SER A 139 -21.69 1.42 -11.73
N GLY A 140 -21.52 2.54 -12.46
CA GLY A 140 -22.02 2.74 -13.81
C GLY A 140 -23.46 3.22 -13.91
N SER A 141 -23.99 3.88 -12.87
CA SER A 141 -25.36 4.41 -12.91
C SER A 141 -25.58 5.42 -14.03
N ASP A 142 -24.58 6.24 -14.33
CA ASP A 142 -24.56 7.21 -15.42
C ASP A 142 -24.63 6.55 -16.80
N ILE A 143 -23.81 5.52 -17.03
CA ILE A 143 -23.85 4.70 -18.25
C ILE A 143 -25.24 4.07 -18.42
N GLY A 144 -25.82 3.59 -17.32
CA GLY A 144 -27.17 3.04 -17.31
C GLY A 144 -28.23 4.08 -17.69
N ASP A 145 -28.10 5.31 -17.21
CA ASP A 145 -29.03 6.39 -17.52
C ASP A 145 -28.90 6.88 -18.97
N ASP A 146 -27.69 7.03 -19.48
CA ASP A 146 -27.43 7.36 -20.90
C ASP A 146 -28.05 6.31 -21.82
N HIS A 147 -27.91 5.03 -21.48
CA HIS A 147 -28.53 3.94 -22.24
C HIS A 147 -30.05 4.05 -22.23
N LYS A 148 -30.69 4.30 -21.08
CA LYS A 148 -32.16 4.44 -21.00
C LYS A 148 -32.64 5.64 -21.79
N GLU A 149 -31.92 6.76 -21.72
CA GLU A 149 -32.24 7.98 -22.44
C GLU A 149 -32.16 7.77 -23.95
N TYR A 150 -31.14 7.05 -24.43
CA TYR A 150 -31.02 6.68 -25.83
C TYR A 150 -32.26 5.94 -26.39
N PHE A 151 -32.85 5.02 -25.61
CA PHE A 151 -34.02 4.24 -26.06
C PHE A 151 -35.37 4.88 -25.76
N SER A 152 -35.50 5.58 -24.64
CA SER A 152 -36.78 6.04 -24.11
C SER A 152 -36.96 7.56 -24.15
N GLY A 153 -35.90 8.30 -24.53
CA GLY A 153 -35.87 9.76 -24.53
C GLY A 153 -36.32 10.33 -23.19
N ASP A 154 -37.19 11.32 -23.25
CA ASP A 154 -37.74 12.02 -22.07
C ASP A 154 -38.51 11.11 -21.08
N ARG A 155 -38.87 9.89 -21.48
CA ARG A 155 -39.57 8.92 -20.61
C ARG A 155 -38.62 7.99 -19.87
N ALA A 156 -37.31 8.18 -20.00
CA ALA A 156 -36.31 7.36 -19.33
C ALA A 156 -36.39 7.51 -17.80
N LEU A 157 -36.51 6.39 -17.08
CA LEU A 157 -36.46 6.34 -15.62
C LEU A 157 -34.99 6.33 -15.14
N LYS A 158 -34.47 7.52 -14.88
CA LYS A 158 -33.06 7.74 -14.51
C LYS A 158 -32.81 7.55 -13.00
N ALA A 159 -31.61 7.07 -12.65
CA ALA A 159 -31.10 7.03 -11.28
C ALA A 159 -30.58 8.41 -10.86
N ALA A 160 -30.12 9.23 -11.81
CA ALA A 160 -29.80 10.63 -11.61
C ALA A 160 -31.08 11.51 -11.50
N GLY A 161 -30.99 12.59 -10.73
CA GLY A 161 -32.10 13.51 -10.47
C GLY A 161 -31.78 14.49 -9.33
N GLU A 162 -32.74 15.35 -8.99
CA GLU A 162 -32.58 16.34 -7.90
C GLU A 162 -32.27 15.66 -6.54
N ASP A 163 -32.92 14.52 -6.27
CA ASP A 163 -32.75 13.75 -5.03
C ASP A 163 -31.53 12.80 -5.04
N ASN A 164 -30.66 12.89 -6.06
CA ASN A 164 -29.49 12.03 -6.13
C ASN A 164 -28.52 12.35 -4.97
N THR A 165 -28.20 11.32 -4.18
CA THR A 165 -27.29 11.45 -3.03
C THR A 165 -25.90 11.96 -3.41
N MET A 166 -25.48 11.79 -4.67
CA MET A 166 -24.19 12.30 -5.16
C MET A 166 -24.11 13.83 -5.22
N ASN A 167 -25.25 14.54 -5.21
CA ASN A 167 -25.30 16.00 -5.18
C ASN A 167 -24.69 16.59 -3.89
N GLN A 168 -24.45 15.76 -2.88
CA GLN A 168 -23.81 16.13 -1.62
C GLN A 168 -22.27 16.17 -1.69
N PHE A 169 -21.67 15.61 -2.75
CA PHE A 169 -20.22 15.48 -2.91
C PHE A 169 -19.68 16.40 -4.03
N GLY A 170 -20.21 17.63 -4.07
CA GLY A 170 -19.91 18.66 -5.07
C GLY A 170 -18.42 18.94 -5.26
#